data_AF-A0A382UL35-F1
#
_entry.id   AF-A0A382UL35-F1
#
_cell.length_a   1.000
_cell.length_b   1.000
_cell.length_c   1.000
_cell.angle_alpha   90.00
_cell.angle_beta   90.00
_cell.angle_gamma   90.00
#
_symmetry.space_group_name_H-M   'P 1'
#
loop_
_entity.id
_entity.type
_entity.pdbx_description
1 polymer ?
#
loop_
_entity_poly.entity_id
_entity_poly.type
_entity_poly.pdbx_seq_one_letter_code
_entity_poly.pdbx_strand_id
1 'polypeptide(L)'
;MSKTITITGAAGQIGYQLAFRIASGQLLGNSVKVNLNLLEITPALDALKGVAMELEDCAFPTLSKVSTTDDAGAAFGDSNFAFLVGAKPRGPGMERSDLLIENAQIFSVQGKAINKNADQDIKVLVVGNPANTNALIASANAPDINPRSFSAMMRLDHNRAIAQLANKT
;
A
#
# COMPACT_ATOMS: atom_id res chain seq x y z
N MET A 1 -6.25 10.67 -18.38
CA MET A 1 -5.65 9.32 -18.25
C MET A 1 -5.88 8.82 -16.84
N SER A 2 -6.14 7.53 -16.65
CA SER A 2 -6.30 6.93 -15.33
C SER A 2 -4.97 6.90 -14.56
N LYS A 3 -5.02 6.90 -13.22
CA LYS A 3 -3.86 6.64 -12.37
C LYS A 3 -3.93 5.23 -11.78
N THR A 4 -2.83 4.49 -11.88
CA THR A 4 -2.73 3.14 -11.31
C THR A 4 -2.19 3.22 -9.90
N ILE A 5 -2.89 2.56 -8.97
CA ILE A 5 -2.59 2.58 -7.54
C ILE A 5 -2.47 1.15 -7.05
N THR A 6 -1.31 0.81 -6.49
CA THR A 6 -1.09 -0.49 -5.85
C THR A 6 -1.36 -0.41 -4.35
N ILE A 7 -2.05 -1.41 -3.80
CA ILE A 7 -2.25 -1.61 -2.36
C ILE A 7 -1.77 -3.03 -2.00
N THR A 8 -0.78 -3.14 -1.13
CA THR A 8 -0.33 -4.45 -0.59
C THR A 8 -1.07 -4.80 0.69
N GLY A 9 -1.24 -6.08 1.02
CA GLY A 9 -2.06 -6.47 2.16
C GLY A 9 -3.52 -6.03 2.00
N ALA A 10 -4.01 -6.05 0.75
CA ALA A 10 -5.25 -5.42 0.35
C ALA A 10 -6.51 -6.10 0.91
N ALA A 11 -6.44 -7.39 1.27
CA ALA A 11 -7.54 -8.08 1.95
C ALA A 11 -7.52 -7.85 3.47
N GLY A 12 -6.45 -7.27 4.01
CA GLY A 12 -6.37 -6.88 5.42
C GLY A 12 -7.30 -5.72 5.78
N GLN A 13 -7.53 -5.51 7.07
CA GLN A 13 -8.49 -4.51 7.58
C GLN A 13 -8.24 -3.08 7.07
N ILE A 14 -6.97 -2.66 7.02
CA ILE A 14 -6.60 -1.34 6.49
C ILE A 14 -6.77 -1.32 4.97
N GLY A 15 -6.33 -2.36 4.27
CA GLY A 15 -6.42 -2.50 2.83
C GLY A 15 -7.87 -2.40 2.34
N TYR A 16 -8.77 -3.12 3.01
CA TYR A 16 -10.21 -3.07 2.79
C TYR A 16 -10.71 -1.62 2.88
N GLN A 17 -10.59 -0.95 4.03
CA GLN A 17 -11.08 0.43 4.17
C GLN A 17 -10.44 1.44 3.20
N LEU A 18 -9.16 1.26 2.89
CA LEU A 18 -8.42 2.14 2.00
C LEU A 18 -8.90 2.02 0.55
N ALA A 19 -9.11 0.79 0.05
CA ALA A 19 -9.47 0.55 -1.34
C ALA A 19 -10.77 1.25 -1.74
N PHE A 20 -11.82 1.16 -0.93
CA PHE A 20 -13.12 1.78 -1.22
C PHE A 20 -13.05 3.31 -1.20
N ARG A 21 -12.31 3.91 -0.25
CA ARG A 21 -12.16 5.37 -0.17
C ARG A 21 -11.34 5.93 -1.33
N ILE A 22 -10.34 5.18 -1.80
CA ILE A 22 -9.60 5.53 -3.02
C ILE A 22 -10.53 5.40 -4.23
N ALA A 23 -11.23 4.27 -4.36
CA ALA A 23 -12.16 4.02 -5.44
C ALA A 23 -13.28 5.05 -5.52
N SER A 24 -13.71 5.63 -4.40
CA SER A 24 -14.73 6.70 -4.34
C SER A 24 -14.21 8.10 -4.70
N GLY A 25 -12.92 8.25 -5.03
CA GLY A 25 -12.32 9.54 -5.43
C GLY A 25 -11.76 10.39 -4.28
N GLN A 26 -11.79 9.93 -3.02
CA GLN A 26 -11.37 10.77 -1.88
C GLN A 26 -9.85 11.03 -1.82
N LEU A 27 -9.04 10.23 -2.52
CA LEU A 27 -7.58 10.41 -2.55
C LEU A 27 -7.14 11.44 -3.60
N LEU A 28 -7.58 11.30 -4.85
CA LEU A 28 -7.11 12.10 -5.99
C LEU A 28 -8.17 13.07 -6.54
N GLY A 29 -9.38 13.06 -5.96
CA GLY A 29 -10.53 13.84 -6.41
C GLY A 29 -11.44 13.09 -7.39
N ASN A 30 -12.70 13.52 -7.48
CA ASN A 30 -13.76 12.84 -8.24
C ASN A 30 -13.60 12.91 -9.76
N SER A 31 -12.66 13.72 -10.26
CA SER A 31 -12.35 13.86 -11.69
C SER A 31 -11.24 12.91 -12.16
N VAL A 32 -10.56 12.22 -11.24
CA VAL A 32 -9.44 11.33 -11.56
C VAL A 32 -9.91 9.88 -11.54
N LYS A 33 -9.87 9.23 -12.71
CA LYS A 33 -10.10 7.78 -12.80
C LYS A 33 -8.91 7.02 -12.20
N VAL A 34 -9.19 5.96 -11.45
CA VAL A 34 -8.17 5.12 -10.82
C VAL A 34 -8.29 3.65 -11.25
N ASN A 35 -7.14 3.00 -11.40
CA ASN A 35 -7.04 1.54 -11.48
C ASN A 35 -6.45 1.05 -10.15
N LEU A 36 -7.05 0.02 -9.56
CA LEU A 36 -6.54 -0.60 -8.34
C LEU A 36 -5.84 -1.91 -8.67
N ASN A 37 -4.57 -2.00 -8.29
CA ASN A 37 -3.81 -3.25 -8.27
C ASN A 37 -3.71 -3.70 -6.82
N LEU A 38 -4.35 -4.81 -6.49
CA LEU A 38 -4.45 -5.32 -5.13
C LEU A 38 -3.53 -6.53 -4.98
N LEU A 39 -2.58 -6.44 -4.06
CA LEU A 39 -1.58 -7.47 -3.79
C LEU A 39 -1.84 -8.13 -2.44
N GLU A 40 -1.87 -9.45 -2.43
CA GLU A 40 -1.89 -10.27 -1.20
C GLU A 40 -0.92 -11.43 -1.25
N ILE A 41 -0.72 -12.10 -0.12
CA ILE A 41 -0.08 -13.41 -0.11
C ILE A 41 -1.04 -14.48 -0.66
N THR A 42 -0.49 -15.55 -1.26
CA THR A 42 -1.27 -16.65 -1.85
C THR A 42 -2.41 -17.18 -0.95
N PRO A 43 -2.21 -17.39 0.37
CA PRO A 43 -3.29 -17.87 1.25
C PRO A 43 -4.47 -16.89 1.42
N ALA A 44 -4.30 -15.61 1.09
CA ALA A 44 -5.31 -14.57 1.22
C ALA A 44 -5.99 -14.21 -0.11
N LEU A 45 -5.66 -14.89 -1.22
CA LEU A 45 -6.21 -14.58 -2.53
C LEU A 45 -7.73 -14.74 -2.61
N ASP A 46 -8.32 -15.70 -1.92
CA ASP A 46 -9.77 -15.88 -1.94
C ASP A 46 -10.48 -14.73 -1.20
N ALA A 47 -9.93 -14.26 -0.07
CA ALA A 47 -10.41 -13.06 0.58
C ALA A 47 -10.25 -11.82 -0.32
N LEU A 48 -9.12 -11.73 -1.03
CA LEU A 48 -8.84 -10.64 -1.95
C LEU A 48 -9.83 -10.58 -3.13
N LYS A 49 -10.24 -11.74 -3.66
CA LYS A 49 -11.30 -11.83 -4.67
C LYS A 49 -12.62 -11.26 -4.14
N GLY A 50 -12.97 -11.56 -2.88
CA GLY A 50 -14.14 -10.97 -2.22
C GLY A 50 -14.09 -9.43 -2.20
N VAL A 51 -12.94 -8.86 -1.82
CA VAL A 51 -12.75 -7.39 -1.84
C VAL A 51 -12.92 -6.81 -3.25
N ALA A 52 -12.40 -7.49 -4.28
CA ALA A 52 -12.57 -7.06 -5.65
C ALA A 52 -14.05 -7.08 -6.11
N MET A 53 -14.79 -8.14 -5.77
CA MET A 53 -16.23 -8.24 -6.04
C MET A 53 -16.99 -7.08 -5.39
N GLU A 54 -16.74 -6.80 -4.11
CA GLU A 54 -17.40 -5.69 -3.41
C GLU A 54 -17.05 -4.31 -4.02
N LEU A 55 -15.82 -4.12 -4.51
CA LEU A 55 -15.44 -2.88 -5.22
C LEU A 55 -16.18 -2.72 -6.55
N GLU A 56 -16.39 -3.82 -7.28
CA GLU A 56 -17.17 -3.83 -8.52
C GLU A 56 -18.66 -3.54 -8.24
N ASP A 57 -19.22 -4.15 -7.20
CA ASP A 57 -20.61 -3.96 -6.77
C ASP A 57 -20.91 -2.52 -6.32
N CYS A 58 -19.91 -1.76 -5.88
CA CYS A 58 -20.07 -0.35 -5.51
C CYS A 58 -20.31 0.59 -6.70
N ALA A 59 -20.10 0.15 -7.94
CA ALA A 59 -20.29 0.93 -9.17
C ALA A 59 -19.64 2.33 -9.12
N PHE A 60 -18.45 2.45 -8.53
CA PHE A 60 -17.79 3.74 -8.36
C PHE A 60 -17.46 4.37 -9.72
N PRO A 61 -17.92 5.61 -10.00
CA PRO A 61 -17.62 6.26 -11.27
C PRO A 61 -16.14 6.58 -11.43
N THR A 62 -15.37 6.67 -10.36
CA THR A 62 -13.92 6.92 -10.40
C THR A 62 -13.09 5.65 -10.58
N LEU A 63 -13.65 4.46 -10.38
CA LEU A 63 -12.93 3.19 -10.50
C LEU A 63 -13.03 2.66 -11.94
N SER A 64 -11.90 2.48 -12.60
CA SER A 64 -11.84 2.01 -14.00
C SER A 64 -11.52 0.53 -14.12
N LYS A 65 -10.66 0.00 -13.24
CA LYS A 65 -10.22 -1.40 -13.26
C LYS A 65 -9.81 -1.82 -11.85
N VAL A 66 -10.10 -3.08 -11.51
CA VAL A 66 -9.52 -3.77 -10.36
C VAL A 66 -8.71 -4.96 -10.89
N SER A 67 -7.53 -5.19 -10.30
CA SER A 67 -6.75 -6.39 -10.53
C SER A 67 -6.28 -6.95 -9.18
N THR A 68 -6.22 -8.27 -9.08
CA THR A 68 -5.81 -8.99 -7.87
C THR A 68 -4.70 -9.95 -8.22
N THR A 69 -3.65 -10.02 -7.41
CA THR A 69 -2.52 -10.93 -7.63
C THR A 69 -1.76 -11.19 -6.32
N ASP A 70 -0.93 -12.23 -6.32
CA ASP A 70 0.11 -12.47 -5.33
C ASP A 70 1.54 -12.25 -5.90
N ASP A 71 1.66 -11.86 -7.17
CA ASP A 71 2.94 -11.50 -7.78
C ASP A 71 3.21 -10.00 -7.64
N ALA A 72 4.29 -9.66 -6.96
CA ALA A 72 4.67 -8.26 -6.75
C ALA A 72 5.02 -7.54 -8.06
N GLY A 73 5.61 -8.24 -9.04
CA GLY A 73 5.98 -7.63 -10.33
C GLY A 73 4.74 -7.16 -11.10
N ALA A 74 3.74 -8.02 -11.21
CA ALA A 74 2.46 -7.74 -11.83
C ALA A 74 1.69 -6.66 -11.07
N ALA A 75 1.70 -6.71 -9.72
CA ALA A 75 1.02 -5.69 -8.91
C ALA A 75 1.60 -4.29 -9.17
N PHE A 76 2.92 -4.14 -9.14
CA PHE A 76 3.56 -2.82 -9.27
C PHE A 76 3.67 -2.30 -10.72
N GLY A 77 3.32 -3.10 -11.73
CA GLY A 77 3.31 -2.71 -13.14
C GLY A 77 2.59 -1.38 -13.38
N ASP A 78 3.30 -0.41 -13.96
CA ASP A 78 2.81 0.93 -14.32
C ASP A 78 2.17 1.71 -13.15
N SER A 79 2.51 1.37 -11.91
CA SER A 79 1.93 2.02 -10.73
C SER A 79 2.43 3.46 -10.58
N ASN A 80 1.50 4.42 -10.49
CA ASN A 80 1.82 5.81 -10.18
C ASN A 80 1.86 6.06 -8.66
N PHE A 81 1.11 5.26 -7.89
CA PHE A 81 1.11 5.30 -6.43
C PHE A 81 1.19 3.89 -5.87
N ALA A 82 1.86 3.73 -4.72
CA ALA A 82 1.88 2.47 -3.97
C ALA A 82 1.66 2.72 -2.49
N PHE A 83 0.70 2.00 -1.90
CA PHE A 83 0.46 1.92 -0.47
C PHE A 83 0.95 0.56 0.03
N LEU A 84 2.12 0.56 0.68
CA LEU A 84 2.71 -0.66 1.24
C LEU A 84 2.16 -0.88 2.65
N VAL A 85 0.98 -1.51 2.72
CA VAL A 85 0.23 -1.74 3.98
C VAL A 85 0.57 -3.11 4.57
N GLY A 86 0.68 -4.13 3.73
CA GLY A 86 1.03 -5.49 4.15
C GLY A 86 2.43 -5.57 4.75
N ALA A 87 2.50 -5.99 6.01
CA ALA A 87 3.73 -6.26 6.76
C ALA A 87 3.51 -7.45 7.68
N LYS A 88 4.59 -8.11 8.10
CA LYS A 88 4.49 -9.19 9.09
C LYS A 88 4.11 -8.59 10.45
N PRO A 89 3.00 -9.01 11.08
CA PRO A 89 2.70 -8.61 12.46
C PRO A 89 3.62 -9.33 13.44
N ARG A 90 3.89 -8.69 14.59
CA ARG A 90 4.68 -9.31 15.65
C ARG A 90 3.94 -10.52 16.24
N GLY A 91 4.57 -11.69 16.18
CA GLY A 91 4.05 -12.93 16.76
C GLY A 91 4.45 -13.15 18.23
N PRO A 92 3.80 -14.11 18.92
CA PRO A 92 4.23 -14.54 20.26
C PRO A 92 5.69 -15.03 20.24
N GLY A 93 6.50 -14.58 21.20
CA GLY A 93 7.91 -14.97 21.32
C GLY A 93 8.86 -14.33 20.29
N MET A 94 8.36 -13.49 19.38
CA MET A 94 9.19 -12.83 18.36
C MET A 94 9.98 -11.66 18.96
N GLU A 95 11.29 -11.69 18.79
CA GLU A 95 12.17 -10.59 19.14
C GLU A 95 12.04 -9.43 18.13
N ARG A 96 12.48 -8.23 18.53
CA ARG A 96 12.44 -7.07 17.63
C ARG A 96 13.32 -7.28 16.39
N SER A 97 14.44 -7.97 16.53
CA SER A 97 15.34 -8.33 15.42
C SER A 97 14.67 -9.24 14.40
N ASP A 98 13.91 -10.22 14.85
CA ASP A 98 13.26 -11.21 13.98
C ASP A 98 12.18 -10.53 13.13
N LEU A 99 11.37 -9.67 13.76
CA LEU A 99 10.37 -8.86 13.09
C LEU A 99 10.99 -7.97 12.00
N LEU A 100 12.16 -7.38 12.29
CA LEU A 100 12.89 -6.56 11.33
C LEU A 100 13.42 -7.38 10.16
N ILE A 101 13.97 -8.57 10.42
CA ILE A 101 14.51 -9.46 9.36
C ILE A 101 13.39 -9.95 8.45
N GLU A 102 12.27 -10.41 9.01
CA GLU A 102 11.12 -10.89 8.21
C GLU A 102 10.54 -9.77 7.35
N ASN A 103 10.34 -8.57 7.91
CA ASN A 103 9.88 -7.44 7.11
C ASN A 103 10.95 -6.98 6.10
N ALA A 104 12.24 -7.06 6.42
CA ALA A 104 13.28 -6.71 5.46
C ALA A 104 13.21 -7.56 4.19
N GLN A 105 12.87 -8.85 4.30
CA GLN A 105 12.66 -9.72 3.13
C GLN A 105 11.48 -9.23 2.29
N ILE A 106 10.34 -8.92 2.92
CA ILE A 106 9.13 -8.43 2.23
C ILE A 106 9.42 -7.12 1.49
N PHE A 107 9.95 -6.11 2.20
CA PHE A 107 10.15 -4.77 1.64
C PHE A 107 11.32 -4.71 0.65
N SER A 108 12.30 -5.62 0.74
CA SER A 108 13.35 -5.75 -0.28
C SER A 108 12.79 -6.27 -1.60
N VAL A 109 11.90 -7.27 -1.56
CA VAL A 109 11.24 -7.81 -2.76
C VAL A 109 10.30 -6.76 -3.37
N GLN A 110 9.50 -6.08 -2.55
CA GLN A 110 8.61 -5.01 -3.03
C GLN A 110 9.41 -3.84 -3.61
N GLY A 111 10.51 -3.41 -2.98
CA GLY A 111 11.41 -2.38 -3.51
C GLY A 111 11.96 -2.74 -4.89
N LYS A 112 12.46 -3.96 -5.08
CA LYS A 112 12.94 -4.46 -6.38
C LYS A 112 11.82 -4.51 -7.43
N ALA A 113 10.62 -4.92 -7.04
CA ALA A 113 9.48 -4.97 -7.93
C ALA A 113 9.03 -3.57 -8.38
N ILE A 114 9.01 -2.60 -7.46
CA ILE A 114 8.76 -1.19 -7.78
C ILE A 114 9.83 -0.69 -8.74
N ASN A 115 11.11 -0.88 -8.43
CA ASN A 115 12.23 -0.44 -9.25
C ASN A 115 12.14 -0.91 -10.69
N LYS A 116 11.71 -2.15 -10.90
CA LYS A 116 11.69 -2.80 -12.21
C LYS A 116 10.44 -2.47 -13.03
N ASN A 117 9.28 -2.32 -12.38
CA ASN A 117 8.00 -2.38 -13.08
C ASN A 117 7.12 -1.13 -12.89
N ALA A 118 7.40 -0.28 -11.90
CA ALA A 118 6.58 0.89 -11.63
C ALA A 118 6.92 2.07 -12.53
N ASP A 119 6.05 3.09 -12.51
CA ASP A 119 6.34 4.40 -13.08
C ASP A 119 7.58 5.02 -12.40
N GLN A 120 8.46 5.64 -13.18
CA GLN A 120 9.70 6.26 -12.69
C GLN A 120 9.45 7.32 -11.60
N ASP A 121 8.30 8.00 -11.67
CA ASP A 121 7.88 9.06 -10.76
C ASP A 121 6.90 8.59 -9.68
N ILE A 122 6.75 7.26 -9.50
CA ILE A 122 5.86 6.64 -8.49
C ILE A 122 5.98 7.32 -7.13
N LYS A 123 4.85 7.49 -6.43
CA LYS A 123 4.82 7.90 -5.01
C LYS A 123 4.49 6.72 -4.11
N VAL A 124 5.39 6.40 -3.20
CA VAL A 124 5.29 5.24 -2.32
C VAL A 124 5.07 5.69 -0.88
N LEU A 125 4.00 5.18 -0.26
CA LEU A 125 3.70 5.37 1.15
C LEU A 125 3.74 4.03 1.87
N VAL A 126 4.66 3.90 2.82
CA VAL A 126 4.76 2.74 3.70
C VAL A 126 3.93 2.96 4.94
N VAL A 127 3.02 2.01 5.18
CA VAL A 127 2.11 1.97 6.33
C VAL A 127 2.45 0.78 7.23
N GLY A 128 2.85 -0.35 6.65
CA GLY A 128 3.21 -1.56 7.38
C GLY A 128 4.39 -1.35 8.32
N ASN A 129 4.21 -1.68 9.60
CA ASN A 129 5.22 -1.46 10.63
C ASN A 129 6.38 -2.47 10.57
N PRO A 130 7.61 -2.07 10.95
CA PRO A 130 8.03 -0.72 11.36
C PRO A 130 8.22 0.24 10.16
N ALA A 131 7.32 1.23 10.02
CA ALA A 131 7.11 1.92 8.75
C ALA A 131 8.36 2.68 8.24
N ASN A 132 9.09 3.38 9.11
CA ASN A 132 10.28 4.15 8.71
C ASN A 132 11.39 3.24 8.18
N THR A 133 11.69 2.15 8.89
CA THR A 133 12.75 1.21 8.49
C THR A 133 12.34 0.43 7.25
N ASN A 134 11.06 0.04 7.15
CA ASN A 134 10.53 -0.62 5.96
C ASN A 134 10.60 0.30 4.72
N ALA A 135 10.31 1.59 4.87
CA ALA A 135 10.48 2.58 3.80
C ALA A 135 11.94 2.72 3.37
N LEU A 136 12.87 2.76 4.33
CA LEU A 136 14.30 2.78 4.05
C LEU A 136 14.74 1.54 3.25
N ILE A 137 14.29 0.35 3.66
CA ILE A 137 14.62 -0.92 2.98
C ILE A 137 14.05 -0.94 1.56
N ALA A 138 12.79 -0.55 1.38
CA ALA A 138 12.17 -0.49 0.06
C ALA A 138 12.92 0.48 -0.87
N SER A 139 13.22 1.69 -0.38
CA SER A 139 13.99 2.69 -1.14
C SER A 139 15.40 2.21 -1.47
N ALA A 140 16.10 1.56 -0.54
CA ALA A 140 17.45 1.05 -0.77
C ALA A 140 17.50 -0.08 -1.80
N ASN A 141 16.38 -0.79 -1.99
CA ASN A 141 16.22 -1.84 -3.01
C ASN A 141 15.60 -1.32 -4.31
N ALA A 142 15.40 0.00 -4.43
CA ALA A 142 14.91 0.66 -5.63
C ALA A 142 15.84 1.79 -6.10
N PRO A 143 17.09 1.47 -6.52
CA PRO A 143 18.12 2.45 -6.83
C PRO A 143 17.80 3.37 -8.02
N ASP A 144 16.93 2.94 -8.93
CA ASP A 144 16.57 3.72 -10.11
C ASP A 144 15.46 4.75 -9.79
N ILE A 145 14.70 4.55 -8.70
CA ILE A 145 13.64 5.46 -8.28
C ILE A 145 14.20 6.54 -7.36
N ASN A 146 13.74 7.78 -7.52
CA ASN A 146 14.15 8.87 -6.63
C ASN A 146 13.82 8.49 -5.17
N PRO A 147 14.80 8.47 -4.24
CA PRO A 147 14.54 8.08 -2.85
C PRO A 147 13.51 8.97 -2.15
N ARG A 148 13.31 10.23 -2.60
CA ARG A 148 12.27 11.13 -2.10
C ARG A 148 10.85 10.69 -2.47
N SER A 149 10.68 9.73 -3.36
CA SER A 149 9.40 9.11 -3.67
C SER A 149 8.92 8.16 -2.57
N PHE A 150 9.81 7.72 -1.67
CA PHE A 150 9.48 6.82 -0.57
C PHE A 150 9.22 7.60 0.72
N SER A 151 8.06 7.37 1.32
CA SER A 151 7.64 8.00 2.57
C SER A 151 7.09 6.95 3.54
N ALA A 152 7.16 7.25 4.84
CA ALA A 152 6.56 6.45 5.90
C ALA A 152 5.44 7.24 6.58
N MET A 153 4.33 6.58 6.89
CA MET A 153 3.13 7.26 7.37
C MET A 153 3.23 7.62 8.87
N MET A 154 3.56 8.89 9.16
CA MET A 154 3.45 9.49 10.50
C MET A 154 2.10 10.24 10.69
N ARG A 155 1.23 10.19 9.68
CA ARG A 155 0.02 11.03 9.60
C ARG A 155 -1.05 10.64 10.62
N LEU A 156 -1.13 9.36 10.99
CA LEU A 156 -2.08 8.89 12.00
C LEU A 156 -1.75 9.50 13.36
N ASP A 157 -0.47 9.52 13.75
CA ASP A 157 -0.02 10.11 15.01
C ASP A 157 -0.21 11.63 15.02
N HIS A 158 0.07 12.30 13.90
CA HIS A 158 -0.24 13.72 13.72
C HIS A 158 -1.73 14.02 13.93
N ASN A 159 -2.63 13.27 13.29
CA ASN A 159 -4.07 13.45 13.44
C ASN A 159 -4.53 13.19 14.90
N ARG A 160 -3.96 12.18 15.55
CA ARG A 160 -4.21 11.90 16.98
C ARG A 160 -3.79 13.07 17.86
N ALA A 161 -2.61 13.66 17.62
CA ALA A 161 -2.14 14.81 18.37
C ALA A 161 -3.09 16.02 18.24
N ILE A 162 -3.55 16.32 17.02
CA ILE A 162 -4.55 17.38 16.76
C ILE A 162 -5.84 17.10 17.55
N ALA A 163 -6.37 15.88 17.47
CA ALA A 163 -7.60 15.51 18.16
C ALA A 163 -7.48 15.64 19.68
N GLN A 164 -6.35 15.20 20.25
CA GLN A 164 -6.09 15.33 21.69
C GLN A 164 -6.00 16.79 22.13
N LEU A 165 -5.34 17.64 21.35
CA LEU A 165 -5.27 19.07 21.65
C LEU A 165 -6.65 19.73 21.59
N ALA A 166 -7.42 19.48 20.52
CA ALA A 166 -8.76 20.04 20.33
C ALA A 166 -9.76 19.59 21.41
N ASN A 167 -9.62 18.39 21.97
CA ASN A 167 -10.46 17.95 23.09
C ASN A 167 -10.07 18.59 24.43
N LYS A 168 -8.83 19.07 24.54
CA LYS A 168 -8.30 19.63 25.79
C LYS A 168 -8.55 21.13 25.92
N THR A 169 -8.60 21.85 24.79
CA THR A 169 -8.80 23.31 24.68
C THR A 169 -10.22 23.65 24.27
#